data_AF-A0A950WSK1-F1
#
_entry.id   AF-A0A950WSK1-F1
#
_cell.length_a   1.000
_cell.length_b   1.000
_cell.length_c   1.000
_cell.angle_alpha   90.00
_cell.angle_beta   90.00
_cell.angle_gamma   90.00
#
_symmetry.space_group_name_H-M   'P 1'
#
loop_
_entity.id
_entity.type
_entity.pdbx_description
1 polymer ?
#
loop_
_entity_poly.entity_id
_entity_poly.type
_entity_poly.pdbx_seq_one_letter_code
_entity_poly.pdbx_strand_id
1 'polypeptide(L)'
;ARNLRKSRFGRVLIAMRDNEKNAQAYGVPFVQTKLVAFAVSGFMAALAGGLYAYHQQQIRADRFPADVSLLIFSMVVIGGMGSIGGAVLGAAFVRGTQYFLPAQWQLMVTGFGMLLLLWIFPGGLGQIMYALRDRYLKWVADRRGVLVPSLIADKRVVDDEILEHVEEEPPPILDDEPELVTT
;
A
#
# COMPACT_ATOMS: atom_id res chain seq x y z
N ALA A 1 14.66 1.76 -1.39
CA ALA A 1 13.19 2.05 -1.43
C ALA A 1 12.66 2.83 -0.21
N ARG A 2 12.94 2.42 1.04
CA ARG A 2 12.33 3.04 2.25
C ARG A 2 12.69 4.51 2.48
N ASN A 3 13.90 4.96 2.08
CA ASN A 3 14.29 6.38 2.16
C ASN A 3 13.59 7.28 1.12
N LEU A 4 13.28 6.77 -0.07
CA LEU A 4 12.61 7.56 -1.12
C LEU A 4 11.17 7.91 -0.72
N ARG A 5 10.43 6.97 -0.12
CA ARG A 5 9.09 7.23 0.44
C ARG A 5 9.11 8.26 1.58
N LYS A 6 10.20 8.31 2.34
CA LYS A 6 10.39 9.28 3.43
C LYS A 6 10.88 10.65 2.94
N SER A 7 11.31 10.77 1.70
CA SER A 7 11.79 12.04 1.13
C SER A 7 10.63 13.03 0.93
N ARG A 8 10.92 14.34 0.82
CA ARG A 8 9.89 15.37 0.56
C ARG A 8 9.07 15.03 -0.68
N PHE A 9 9.75 14.62 -1.77
CA PHE A 9 9.10 14.21 -3.02
C PHE A 9 8.19 13.00 -2.85
N GLY A 10 8.64 11.99 -2.09
CA GLY A 10 7.84 10.78 -1.83
C GLY A 10 6.58 11.06 -1.02
N ARG A 11 6.64 11.95 -0.02
CA ARG A 11 5.48 12.35 0.77
C ARG A 11 4.47 13.13 -0.06
N VAL A 12 4.95 14.04 -0.91
CA VAL A 12 4.11 14.79 -1.85
C VAL A 12 3.38 13.84 -2.81
N LEU A 13 4.06 12.81 -3.34
CA LEU A 13 3.43 11.82 -4.21
C LEU A 13 2.32 11.01 -3.50
N ILE A 14 2.54 10.64 -2.24
CA ILE A 14 1.56 9.89 -1.44
C ILE A 14 0.35 10.80 -1.13
N ALA A 15 0.58 12.04 -0.71
CA ALA A 15 -0.50 13.00 -0.44
C ALA A 15 -1.38 13.26 -1.68
N MET A 16 -0.74 13.40 -2.84
CA MET A 16 -1.43 13.55 -4.13
C MET A 16 -2.24 12.31 -4.52
N ARG A 17 -1.74 11.11 -4.19
CA ARG A 17 -2.48 9.86 -4.46
C ARG A 17 -3.74 9.74 -3.61
N ASP A 18 -3.68 10.17 -2.35
CA ASP A 18 -4.79 9.98 -1.41
C ASP A 18 -5.87 11.06 -1.58
N ASN A 19 -5.50 12.34 -1.73
CA ASN A 19 -6.44 13.40 -2.10
C ASN A 19 -5.74 14.58 -2.81
N GLU A 20 -5.92 14.65 -4.12
CA GLU A 20 -5.33 15.68 -4.98
C GLU A 20 -5.77 17.11 -4.61
N LYS A 21 -7.05 17.29 -4.25
CA LYS A 21 -7.61 18.61 -3.91
C LYS A 21 -7.02 19.14 -2.60
N ASN A 22 -6.90 18.27 -1.60
CA ASN A 22 -6.29 18.63 -0.32
C ASN A 22 -4.81 18.97 -0.50
N ALA A 23 -4.06 18.20 -1.29
CA ALA A 23 -2.65 18.47 -1.54
C ALA A 23 -2.42 19.84 -2.23
N GLN A 24 -3.32 20.24 -3.14
CA GLN A 24 -3.26 21.57 -3.78
C GLN A 24 -3.52 22.71 -2.79
N ALA A 25 -4.40 22.52 -1.80
CA ALA A 25 -4.64 23.52 -0.75
C ALA A 25 -3.39 23.83 0.08
N TYR A 26 -2.46 22.87 0.19
CA TYR A 26 -1.15 23.03 0.84
C TYR A 26 -0.05 23.58 -0.10
N GLY A 27 -0.40 24.11 -1.27
CA GLY A 27 0.54 24.76 -2.19
C GLY A 27 1.41 23.81 -3.02
N VAL A 28 1.02 22.53 -3.13
CA VAL A 28 1.75 21.56 -3.97
C VAL A 28 1.41 21.78 -5.46
N PRO A 29 2.41 21.98 -6.34
CA PRO A 29 2.16 22.14 -7.77
C PRO A 29 1.76 20.80 -8.41
N PHE A 30 0.48 20.66 -8.76
CA PHE A 30 -0.09 19.42 -9.30
C PHE A 30 0.55 18.97 -10.61
N VAL A 31 0.64 19.87 -11.59
CA VAL A 31 1.12 19.56 -12.95
C VAL A 31 2.57 19.11 -12.91
N GLN A 32 3.44 19.87 -12.23
CA GLN A 32 4.87 19.56 -12.14
C GLN A 32 5.10 18.23 -11.43
N THR A 33 4.39 17.97 -10.32
CA THR A 33 4.53 16.73 -9.56
C THR A 33 4.14 15.51 -10.40
N LYS A 34 3.01 15.56 -11.12
CA LYS A 34 2.59 14.47 -12.02
C LYS A 34 3.54 14.30 -13.20
N LEU A 35 4.03 15.39 -13.79
CA LEU A 35 4.95 15.34 -14.92
C LEU A 35 6.28 14.69 -14.51
N VAL A 36 6.84 15.04 -13.35
CA VAL A 36 8.05 14.39 -12.83
C VAL A 36 7.79 12.92 -12.53
N ALA A 37 6.66 12.57 -11.91
CA ALA A 37 6.30 11.17 -11.66
C ALA A 37 6.21 10.37 -12.98
N PHE A 38 5.55 10.94 -13.99
CA PHE A 38 5.43 10.32 -15.31
C PHE A 38 6.79 10.20 -16.01
N ALA A 39 7.61 11.26 -15.98
CA ALA A 39 8.94 11.26 -16.59
C ALA A 39 9.87 10.20 -15.97
N VAL A 40 9.88 10.09 -14.64
CA VAL A 40 10.68 9.06 -13.94
C VAL A 40 10.18 7.66 -14.28
N SER A 41 8.87 7.46 -14.35
CA SER A 41 8.27 6.16 -14.71
C SER A 41 8.59 5.76 -16.15
N GLY A 42 8.40 6.70 -17.09
CA GLY A 42 8.69 6.52 -18.51
C GLY A 42 10.19 6.30 -18.77
N PHE A 43 11.06 7.00 -18.05
CA PHE A 43 12.51 6.78 -18.12
C PHE A 43 12.89 5.35 -17.74
N MET A 44 12.34 4.83 -16.64
CA MET A 44 12.58 3.45 -16.21
C MET A 44 12.03 2.42 -17.21
N ALA A 45 10.83 2.67 -17.75
CA ALA A 45 10.23 1.80 -18.77
C ALA A 45 11.04 1.79 -20.08
N ALA A 46 11.51 2.97 -20.52
CA ALA A 46 12.35 3.10 -21.70
C ALA A 46 13.71 2.41 -21.53
N LEU A 47 14.35 2.55 -20.36
CA LEU A 47 15.59 1.84 -20.05
C LEU A 47 15.40 0.32 -20.09
N ALA A 48 14.33 -0.18 -19.47
CA ALA A 48 14.02 -1.62 -19.47
C ALA A 48 13.74 -2.13 -20.90
N GLY A 49 12.97 -1.38 -21.69
CA GLY A 49 12.68 -1.72 -23.08
C GLY A 49 13.92 -1.69 -23.98
N GLY A 50 14.77 -0.67 -23.82
CA GLY A 50 16.03 -0.55 -24.56
C GLY A 50 17.00 -1.68 -24.23
N LEU A 51 17.12 -2.03 -22.95
CA LEU A 51 17.94 -3.17 -22.51
C LEU A 51 17.39 -4.51 -23.05
N TYR A 52 16.07 -4.68 -23.06
CA TYR A 52 15.43 -5.87 -23.63
C TYR A 52 15.64 -5.97 -25.15
N ALA A 53 15.52 -4.86 -25.88
CA ALA A 53 15.79 -4.82 -27.31
C ALA A 53 17.26 -5.19 -27.62
N TYR A 54 18.20 -4.68 -26.81
CA TYR A 54 19.61 -5.04 -26.93
C TYR A 54 19.85 -6.53 -26.67
N HIS A 55 19.23 -7.10 -25.63
CA HIS A 55 19.34 -8.52 -25.30
C HIS A 55 18.77 -9.43 -26.42
N GLN A 56 17.66 -9.03 -27.05
CA GLN A 56 17.01 -9.85 -28.06
C GLN A 56 17.75 -9.88 -29.41
N GLN A 57 18.67 -8.95 -29.68
CA GLN A 57 19.47 -8.78 -30.91
C GLN A 57 18.68 -8.66 -32.23
N GLN A 58 17.38 -8.96 -32.23
CA GLN A 58 16.48 -8.88 -33.36
C GLN A 58 15.09 -8.46 -32.88
N ILE A 59 14.54 -7.41 -33.50
CA ILE A 59 13.17 -6.95 -33.23
C ILE A 59 12.26 -7.60 -34.26
N ARG A 60 11.45 -8.57 -33.82
CA ARG A 60 10.44 -9.26 -34.64
C ARG A 60 9.05 -9.02 -34.05
N ALA A 61 8.07 -8.66 -34.87
CA ALA A 61 6.70 -8.36 -34.42
C ALA A 61 6.02 -9.58 -33.78
N ASP A 62 6.39 -10.77 -34.24
CA ASP A 62 5.98 -12.09 -33.77
C ASP A 62 6.41 -12.39 -32.32
N ARG A 63 7.25 -11.55 -31.69
CA ARG A 63 7.62 -11.65 -30.27
C ARG A 63 6.76 -10.76 -29.36
N PHE A 64 5.88 -9.93 -29.93
CA PHE A 64 4.97 -9.06 -29.20
C PHE A 64 3.47 -9.37 -29.46
N PRO A 65 3.03 -10.64 -29.38
CA PRO A 65 1.61 -10.94 -29.45
C PRO A 65 0.87 -10.48 -28.18
N ALA A 66 -0.45 -10.29 -28.29
CA ALA A 66 -1.29 -9.70 -27.24
C ALA A 66 -1.32 -10.52 -25.94
N ASP A 67 -1.14 -11.83 -26.05
CA ASP A 67 -0.98 -12.77 -24.95
C ASP A 67 0.22 -12.42 -24.04
N VAL A 68 1.34 -11.97 -24.60
CA VAL A 68 2.52 -11.56 -23.80
C VAL A 68 2.19 -10.31 -22.97
N SER A 69 1.50 -9.33 -23.56
CA SER A 69 1.04 -8.13 -22.84
C SER A 69 0.06 -8.48 -21.72
N LEU A 70 -0.89 -9.38 -21.99
CA LEU A 70 -1.82 -9.89 -20.97
C LEU A 70 -1.07 -10.64 -19.87
N LEU A 71 -0.06 -11.43 -20.22
CA LEU A 71 0.74 -12.19 -19.26
C LEU A 71 1.54 -11.29 -18.33
N ILE A 72 2.18 -10.24 -18.87
CA ILE A 72 2.89 -9.23 -18.07
C ILE A 72 1.91 -8.47 -17.17
N PHE A 73 0.75 -8.08 -17.68
CA PHE A 73 -0.31 -7.47 -16.89
C PHE A 73 -0.77 -8.39 -15.75
N SER A 74 -0.97 -9.68 -16.05
CA SER A 74 -1.35 -10.71 -15.08
C SER A 74 -0.34 -10.81 -13.95
N MET A 75 0.96 -10.82 -14.26
CA MET A 75 2.03 -10.84 -13.24
C MET A 75 1.90 -9.69 -12.24
N VAL A 76 1.59 -8.48 -12.71
CA VAL A 76 1.43 -7.29 -11.87
C VAL A 76 0.15 -7.35 -11.05
N VAL A 77 -0.96 -7.80 -11.64
CA VAL A 77 -2.24 -7.93 -10.93
C VAL A 77 -2.18 -9.02 -9.85
N ILE A 78 -1.61 -10.18 -10.16
CA ILE A 78 -1.35 -11.28 -9.22
C ILE A 78 -0.45 -10.79 -8.07
N GLY A 79 0.59 -10.02 -8.39
CA GLY A 79 1.48 -9.43 -7.41
C GLY A 79 0.83 -8.35 -6.53
N GLY A 80 -0.13 -7.61 -7.07
CA GLY A 80 -0.82 -6.48 -6.44
C GLY A 80 -0.27 -5.13 -6.90
N MET A 81 -1.14 -4.28 -7.48
CA MET A 81 -0.78 -3.00 -8.10
C MET A 81 -0.15 -1.97 -7.15
N GLY A 82 -0.36 -2.11 -5.83
CA GLY A 82 0.13 -1.18 -4.81
C GLY A 82 1.48 -1.54 -4.18
N SER A 83 2.11 -2.65 -4.56
CA SER A 83 3.31 -3.17 -3.89
C SER A 83 4.40 -3.57 -4.87
N ILE A 84 5.56 -2.90 -4.80
CA ILE A 84 6.75 -3.27 -5.59
C ILE A 84 7.17 -4.71 -5.24
N GLY A 85 7.18 -5.08 -3.96
CA GLY A 85 7.54 -6.44 -3.53
C GLY A 85 6.50 -7.48 -3.97
N GLY A 86 5.23 -7.10 -4.01
CA GLY A 86 4.15 -7.92 -4.54
C GLY A 86 4.32 -8.19 -6.03
N ALA A 87 4.58 -7.17 -6.84
CA ALA A 87 4.83 -7.30 -8.27
C ALA A 87 6.01 -8.24 -8.59
N VAL A 88 7.11 -8.16 -7.83
CA VAL A 88 8.26 -9.07 -7.98
C VAL A 88 7.86 -10.52 -7.67
N LEU A 89 7.09 -10.75 -6.61
CA LEU A 89 6.59 -12.10 -6.29
C LEU A 89 5.58 -12.62 -7.32
N GLY A 90 4.70 -11.76 -7.83
CA GLY A 90 3.77 -12.14 -8.90
C GLY A 90 4.50 -12.55 -10.17
N ALA A 91 5.53 -11.81 -10.56
CA ALA A 91 6.41 -12.19 -11.67
C ALA A 91 7.15 -13.51 -11.41
N ALA A 92 7.71 -13.69 -10.20
CA ALA A 92 8.39 -14.92 -9.83
C ALA A 92 7.44 -16.13 -9.80
N PHE A 93 6.21 -15.95 -9.33
CA PHE A 93 5.18 -16.98 -9.30
C PHE A 93 4.85 -17.44 -10.72
N VAL A 94 4.42 -16.53 -11.60
CA VAL A 94 4.04 -16.86 -12.98
C VAL A 94 5.21 -17.48 -13.74
N ARG A 95 6.42 -16.94 -13.58
CA ARG A 95 7.61 -17.45 -14.26
C ARG A 95 8.06 -18.81 -13.71
N GLY A 96 7.87 -19.03 -12.41
CA GLY A 96 8.01 -20.36 -11.79
C GLY A 96 7.01 -21.34 -12.36
N THR A 97 5.74 -20.96 -12.49
CA THR A 97 4.71 -21.82 -13.10
C THR A 97 5.06 -22.17 -14.54
N GLN A 98 5.54 -21.22 -15.33
CA GLN A 98 6.02 -21.46 -16.71
C GLN A 98 7.18 -22.45 -16.79
N TYR A 99 8.05 -22.47 -15.77
CA TYR A 99 9.19 -23.38 -15.75
C TYR A 99 8.80 -24.80 -15.34
N PHE A 100 7.88 -24.93 -14.38
CA PHE A 100 7.50 -26.23 -13.81
C PHE A 100 6.32 -26.91 -14.53
N LEU A 101 5.44 -26.16 -15.20
CA LEU A 101 4.25 -26.71 -15.85
C LEU A 101 4.34 -26.64 -17.39
N PRO A 102 3.88 -27.69 -18.11
CA PRO A 102 3.79 -27.66 -19.55
C PRO A 102 2.65 -26.75 -20.04
N ALA A 103 2.78 -26.25 -21.27
CA ALA A 103 1.98 -25.17 -21.84
C ALA A 103 0.45 -25.38 -21.77
N GLN A 104 -0.04 -26.62 -21.85
CA GLN A 104 -1.48 -26.90 -21.79
C GLN A 104 -2.10 -26.60 -20.42
N TRP A 105 -1.34 -26.75 -19.33
CA TRP A 105 -1.82 -26.45 -17.97
C TRP A 105 -1.56 -24.99 -17.59
N GLN A 106 -0.68 -24.31 -18.33
CA GLN A 106 -0.28 -22.94 -18.03
C GLN A 106 -1.47 -21.98 -18.08
N LEU A 107 -2.29 -22.02 -19.13
CA LEU A 107 -3.44 -21.13 -19.28
C LEU A 107 -4.49 -21.35 -18.18
N MET A 108 -4.69 -22.61 -17.77
CA MET A 108 -5.59 -22.93 -16.66
C MET A 108 -5.02 -22.44 -15.33
N VAL A 109 -3.73 -22.65 -15.06
CA VAL A 109 -3.14 -22.24 -13.79
C VAL A 109 -2.93 -20.73 -13.68
N THR A 110 -2.55 -20.03 -14.76
CA THR A 110 -2.45 -18.58 -14.73
C THR A 110 -3.84 -17.93 -14.72
N GLY A 111 -4.79 -18.40 -15.52
CA GLY A 111 -6.15 -17.85 -15.57
C GLY A 111 -6.96 -18.18 -14.30
N PHE A 112 -7.13 -19.46 -14.00
CA PHE A 112 -7.86 -19.92 -12.82
C PHE A 112 -7.13 -19.60 -11.53
N GLY A 113 -5.79 -19.67 -11.52
CA GLY A 113 -5.00 -19.25 -10.36
C GLY A 113 -5.03 -17.75 -10.12
N MET A 114 -5.13 -16.92 -11.17
CA MET A 114 -5.37 -15.48 -11.03
C MET A 114 -6.75 -15.20 -10.43
N LEU A 115 -7.81 -15.87 -10.93
CA LEU A 115 -9.16 -15.76 -10.37
C LEU A 115 -9.22 -16.21 -8.91
N LEU A 116 -8.63 -17.36 -8.60
CA LEU A 116 -8.57 -17.89 -7.24
C LEU A 116 -7.79 -16.96 -6.32
N LEU A 117 -6.66 -16.42 -6.78
CA LEU A 117 -5.82 -15.52 -5.97
C LEU A 117 -6.52 -14.18 -5.72
N LEU A 118 -7.19 -13.61 -6.72
CA LEU A 118 -8.00 -12.40 -6.56
C LEU A 118 -9.20 -12.63 -5.63
N TRP A 119 -9.78 -13.84 -5.68
CA TRP A 119 -10.88 -14.24 -4.78
C TRP A 119 -10.41 -14.41 -3.33
N ILE A 120 -9.22 -14.98 -3.12
CA ILE A 120 -8.67 -15.27 -1.79
C ILE A 120 -8.02 -14.02 -1.16
N PHE A 121 -7.36 -13.16 -1.95
CA PHE A 121 -6.69 -11.94 -1.51
C PHE A 121 -6.89 -10.81 -2.54
N PRO A 122 -7.86 -9.89 -2.33
CA PRO A 122 -8.10 -8.77 -3.25
C PRO A 122 -6.92 -7.78 -3.32
N GLY A 123 -5.96 -7.85 -2.38
CA GLY A 123 -4.71 -7.08 -2.40
C GLY A 123 -3.52 -7.75 -3.10
N GLY A 124 -3.67 -8.99 -3.59
CA GLY A 124 -2.61 -9.78 -4.24
C GLY A 124 -1.53 -10.33 -3.29
N LEU A 125 -0.50 -10.99 -3.83
CA LEU A 125 0.61 -11.57 -3.05
C LEU A 125 1.40 -10.53 -2.22
N GLY A 126 1.36 -9.26 -2.63
CA GLY A 126 1.94 -8.16 -1.88
C GLY A 126 1.38 -8.00 -0.47
N GLN A 127 0.11 -8.34 -0.25
CA GLN A 127 -0.53 -8.28 1.07
C GLN A 127 0.08 -9.30 2.05
N ILE A 128 0.41 -10.49 1.55
CA ILE A 128 1.08 -11.55 2.31
C ILE A 128 2.48 -11.08 2.75
N MET A 129 3.23 -10.42 1.86
CA MET A 129 4.54 -9.87 2.20
C MET A 129 4.48 -8.78 3.26
N TYR A 130 3.51 -7.88 3.20
CA TYR A 130 3.33 -6.87 4.24
C TYR A 130 2.92 -7.50 5.58
N ALA A 131 1.99 -8.45 5.56
CA ALA A 131 1.56 -9.17 6.75
C ALA A 131 2.70 -10.00 7.38
N LEU A 132 3.52 -10.66 6.56
CA LEU A 132 4.68 -11.43 7.03
C LEU A 132 5.78 -10.51 7.57
N ARG A 133 6.06 -9.37 6.91
CA ARG A 133 7.00 -8.36 7.41
C ARG A 133 6.55 -7.83 8.77
N ASP A 134 5.27 -7.48 8.92
CA ASP A 134 4.78 -6.90 10.16
C ASP A 134 4.65 -7.93 11.29
N ARG A 135 4.35 -9.20 10.98
CA ARG A 135 4.44 -10.31 11.94
C ARG A 135 5.88 -10.60 12.37
N TYR A 136 6.83 -10.59 11.43
CA TYR A 136 8.24 -10.78 11.74
C TYR A 136 8.79 -9.61 12.56
N LEU A 137 8.42 -8.36 12.22
CA LEU A 137 8.82 -7.18 12.98
C LEU A 137 8.21 -7.17 14.38
N LYS A 138 6.95 -7.58 14.56
CA LYS A 138 6.35 -7.78 15.90
C LYS A 138 7.09 -8.85 16.69
N TRP A 139 7.34 -10.01 16.07
CA TRP A 139 8.07 -11.10 16.72
C TRP A 139 9.52 -10.72 17.11
N VAL A 140 10.21 -9.93 16.27
CA VAL A 140 11.56 -9.41 16.58
C VAL A 140 11.51 -8.25 17.60
N ALA A 141 10.48 -7.41 17.57
CA ALA A 141 10.29 -6.33 18.53
C ALA A 141 9.99 -6.87 19.94
N ASP A 142 9.14 -7.89 20.03
CA ASP A 142 8.81 -8.58 21.28
C ASP A 142 10.04 -9.29 21.86
N ARG A 143 10.90 -9.87 20.99
CA ARG A 143 12.17 -10.46 21.43
C ARG A 143 13.26 -9.46 21.81
N ARG A 144 13.14 -8.18 21.42
CA ARG A 144 14.13 -7.12 21.72
C ARG A 144 13.64 -6.06 22.70
N GLY A 145 12.43 -6.18 23.24
CA GLY A 145 11.91 -5.29 24.29
C GLY A 145 11.82 -3.81 23.89
N VAL A 146 11.64 -3.51 22.60
CA VAL A 146 11.56 -2.11 22.13
C VAL A 146 10.13 -1.61 22.26
N LEU A 147 9.88 -0.82 23.31
CA LEU A 147 8.65 -0.04 23.50
C LEU A 147 8.42 0.90 22.31
N VAL A 148 7.32 0.71 21.58
CA VAL A 148 6.95 1.53 20.42
C VAL A 148 6.19 2.76 20.93
N PRO A 149 6.73 4.00 20.79
CA PRO A 149 6.11 5.22 21.32
C PRO A 149 4.71 5.53 20.76
N SER A 150 4.31 4.90 19.64
CA SER A 150 2.97 5.08 19.08
C SER A 150 1.85 4.50 19.94
N LEU A 151 2.13 3.61 20.90
CA LEU A 151 1.14 3.10 21.86
C LEU A 151 0.91 4.04 23.05
N ILE A 152 1.83 4.97 23.33
CA ILE A 152 1.71 5.93 24.43
C ILE A 152 0.98 7.21 23.99
N ALA A 153 1.07 7.57 22.71
CA ALA A 153 0.39 8.75 22.18
C ALA A 153 -1.14 8.62 22.23
N ASP A 154 -1.68 7.41 22.01
CA ASP A 154 -3.12 7.15 22.00
C ASP A 154 -3.76 7.24 23.40
N LYS A 155 -2.99 6.96 24.46
CA LYS A 155 -3.47 7.14 25.84
C LYS A 155 -3.65 8.61 26.21
N ARG A 156 -2.70 9.47 25.82
CA ARG A 156 -2.75 10.89 26.21
C ARG A 156 -3.93 11.65 25.60
N VAL A 157 -4.28 11.36 24.35
CA VAL A 157 -5.40 12.04 23.68
C VAL A 157 -6.74 11.66 24.34
N VAL A 158 -6.90 10.39 24.73
CA VAL A 158 -8.09 9.93 25.47
C VAL A 158 -8.14 10.52 26.87
N ASP A 159 -7.00 10.63 27.56
CA ASP A 159 -6.94 11.24 28.90
C ASP A 159 -7.30 12.74 28.83
N ASP A 160 -6.78 13.49 27.85
CA ASP A 160 -7.06 14.93 27.68
C ASP A 160 -8.53 15.20 27.29
N GLU A 161 -9.14 14.39 26.41
CA GLU A 161 -10.57 14.49 26.04
C GLU A 161 -11.52 14.23 27.22
N ILE A 162 -11.15 13.28 28.10
CA ILE A 162 -11.93 12.97 29.31
C ILE A 162 -11.83 14.12 30.31
N LEU A 163 -10.67 14.75 30.48
CA LEU A 163 -10.53 15.88 31.41
C LEU A 163 -11.29 17.13 30.91
N GLU A 164 -11.29 17.38 29.59
CA GLU A 164 -12.03 18.51 29.00
C GLU A 164 -13.55 18.32 29.14
N HIS A 165 -14.06 17.08 28.99
CA HIS A 165 -15.48 16.77 29.20
C HIS A 165 -15.92 16.84 30.68
N VAL A 166 -15.00 16.61 31.63
CA VAL A 166 -15.30 16.70 33.07
C VAL A 166 -15.28 18.14 33.57
N GLU A 167 -14.50 19.04 32.96
CA GLU A 167 -14.49 20.47 33.30
C GLU A 167 -15.67 21.25 32.70
N GLU A 168 -16.23 20.83 31.56
CA GLU A 168 -17.39 21.50 30.93
C GLU A 168 -18.74 21.15 31.57
N GLU A 169 -18.84 20.06 32.34
CA GLU A 169 -20.08 19.70 33.03
C GLU A 169 -20.13 20.44 34.40
N PRO A 170 -20.98 21.48 34.55
CA PRO A 170 -21.09 22.17 35.84
C PRO A 170 -21.55 21.19 36.91
N PRO A 171 -21.04 21.28 38.15
CA PRO A 171 -21.41 20.36 39.21
C PRO A 171 -22.93 20.37 39.39
N PRO A 172 -23.54 19.20 39.68
CA PRO A 172 -24.98 19.12 39.91
C PRO A 172 -25.36 20.11 41.01
N ILE A 173 -26.25 21.05 40.68
CA ILE A 173 -26.84 21.98 41.64
C ILE A 173 -27.61 21.10 42.63
N LEU A 174 -27.05 20.94 43.83
CA LEU A 174 -27.78 20.38 44.96
C LEU A 174 -28.85 21.41 45.32
N ASP A 175 -30.08 21.15 44.88
CA ASP A 175 -31.27 21.83 45.37
C ASP A 175 -31.50 21.40 46.83
N ASP A 176 -30.67 21.91 47.74
CA ASP A 176 -30.95 21.90 49.17
C ASP A 176 -32.04 22.94 49.46
N GLU A 177 -33.27 22.70 48.97
CA GLU A 177 -34.45 23.28 49.59
C GLU A 177 -34.75 22.48 50.87
N PRO A 178 -34.72 23.08 52.07
CA PRO A 178 -35.28 22.42 53.23
C PRO A 178 -36.79 22.35 53.02
N GLU A 179 -37.32 21.12 52.93
CA GLU A 179 -38.76 20.85 53.09
C GLU A 179 -39.25 21.55 54.36
N LEU A 180 -39.93 22.69 54.17
CA LEU A 180 -40.64 23.39 55.23
C LEU A 180 -41.86 22.56 55.59
N VAL A 181 -41.71 21.76 56.65
CA VAL A 181 -42.81 21.18 57.42
C VAL A 181 -43.60 22.35 58.02
N THR A 182 -44.74 22.69 57.41
CA THR A 182 -45.80 23.45 58.09
C THR A 182 -47.19 22.91 57.74
N THR A 183 -47.79 22.28 58.75
CA THR A 183 -49.23 22.03 59.02
C THR A 183 -50.03 21.14 58.08
#